data_AF-A0A6N3B5E2-F1
#
_entry.id   AF-A0A6N3B5E2-F1
#
_cell.length_a   1.000
_cell.length_b   1.000
_cell.length_c   1.000
_cell.angle_alpha   90.00
_cell.angle_beta   90.00
_cell.angle_gamma   90.00
#
_symmetry.space_group_name_H-M   'P 1'
#
loop_
_entity.id
_entity.type
_entity.pdbx_description
1 polymer ?
#
loop_
_entity_poly.entity_id
_entity_poly.type
_entity_poly.pdbx_seq_one_letter_code
_entity_poly.pdbx_strand_id
1 'polypeptide(L)'
;MAGHRAAILFKRIFSKPYEKTFIENKGILEAFLTYLKMNNIKALLYFPPFPDIFKRNIDSIMQKRTHNVINEFQKKYNFDILDLTYDKGFSDELFCDWSHLNAEGANLATEKINCYMDKIWGKSDCEKIDER
;
A
#
# COMPACT_ATOMS: atom_id res chain seq x y z
N MET A 1 24.73 -44.88 -2.39
CA MET A 1 24.40 -43.84 -3.38
C MET A 1 23.29 -42.98 -2.82
N ALA A 2 23.61 -41.77 -2.33
CA ALA A 2 22.65 -40.88 -1.70
C ALA A 2 21.87 -40.10 -2.77
N GLY A 3 20.57 -40.39 -2.88
CA GLY A 3 19.65 -39.69 -3.76
C GLY A 3 19.53 -38.23 -3.36
N HIS A 4 20.01 -37.34 -4.22
CA HIS A 4 19.81 -35.91 -4.09
C HIS A 4 18.33 -35.60 -4.39
N ARG A 5 17.49 -35.54 -3.36
CA ARG A 5 16.19 -34.88 -3.47
C ARG A 5 16.46 -33.39 -3.57
N ALA A 6 16.44 -32.86 -4.79
CA ALA A 6 16.29 -31.43 -5.00
C ALA A 6 14.98 -30.99 -4.32
N ALA A 7 15.09 -30.34 -3.17
CA ALA A 7 13.96 -29.65 -2.58
C ALA A 7 13.57 -28.52 -3.55
N ILE A 8 12.50 -28.73 -4.31
CA ILE A 8 11.91 -27.68 -5.14
C ILE A 8 11.42 -26.60 -4.17
N LEU A 9 12.22 -25.55 -4.01
CA LEU A 9 11.84 -24.36 -3.27
C LEU A 9 10.75 -23.67 -4.10
N PHE A 10 9.48 -23.99 -3.84
CA PHE A 10 8.36 -23.23 -4.39
C PHE A 10 8.43 -21.81 -3.82
N LYS A 11 9.17 -20.93 -4.50
CA LYS A 11 9.17 -19.50 -4.20
C LYS A 11 7.79 -18.99 -4.59
N ARG A 12 6.86 -18.92 -3.62
CA ARG A 12 5.52 -18.36 -3.79
C ARG A 12 5.66 -16.83 -3.91
N ILE A 13 6.12 -16.37 -5.08
CA ILE A 13 6.20 -14.94 -5.37
C ILE A 13 4.76 -14.44 -5.53
N PHE A 14 4.38 -13.44 -4.73
CA PHE A 14 3.15 -12.69 -4.93
C PHE A 14 3.35 -11.78 -6.14
N SER A 15 3.06 -12.32 -7.31
CA SER A 15 3.12 -11.64 -8.60
C SER A 15 1.73 -11.63 -9.23
N LYS A 16 1.38 -10.51 -9.86
CA LYS A 16 0.14 -10.34 -10.64
C LYS A 16 0.52 -9.95 -12.08
N PRO A 17 1.01 -10.90 -12.90
CA PRO A 17 1.49 -10.63 -14.26
C PRO A 17 0.33 -10.48 -15.25
N TYR A 18 -0.70 -9.72 -14.87
CA TYR A 18 -1.93 -9.54 -15.64
C TYR A 18 -1.91 -8.18 -16.34
N GLU A 19 -1.28 -8.12 -17.50
CA GLU A 19 -1.04 -6.86 -18.22
C GLU A 19 -2.34 -6.08 -18.52
N LYS A 20 -3.38 -6.78 -18.98
CA LYS A 20 -4.68 -6.15 -19.28
C LYS A 20 -5.31 -5.53 -18.04
N THR A 21 -5.29 -6.24 -16.90
CA THR A 21 -5.79 -5.74 -15.61
C THR A 21 -4.96 -4.57 -15.12
N PHE A 22 -3.64 -4.56 -15.35
CA PHE A 22 -2.80 -3.42 -15.01
C PHE A 22 -3.19 -2.17 -15.79
N ILE A 23 -3.39 -2.30 -17.11
CA ILE A 23 -3.82 -1.20 -17.98
C ILE A 23 -5.20 -0.69 -17.58
N GLU A 24 -6.15 -1.60 -17.34
CA GLU A 24 -7.50 -1.28 -16.89
C GLU A 24 -7.49 -0.53 -15.56
N ASN A 25 -6.78 -1.04 -14.55
CA ASN A 25 -6.67 -0.40 -13.24
C ASN A 25 -6.00 0.97 -13.32
N LYS A 26 -5.00 1.16 -14.19
CA LYS A 26 -4.40 2.48 -14.45
C LYS A 26 -5.46 3.45 -14.98
N GLY A 27 -6.28 3.03 -15.93
CA GLY A 27 -7.38 3.85 -16.48
C GLY A 27 -8.46 4.19 -15.45
N ILE A 28 -8.86 3.23 -14.63
CA ILE A 28 -9.85 3.44 -13.55
C ILE A 28 -9.34 4.46 -12.53
N LEU A 29 -8.09 4.31 -12.07
CA LEU A 29 -7.50 5.27 -11.13
C LEU A 29 -7.41 6.67 -11.75
N GLU A 30 -7.02 6.78 -13.01
CA GLU A 30 -6.96 8.06 -13.72
C GLU A 30 -8.33 8.73 -13.83
N ALA A 31 -9.39 7.96 -14.08
CA ALA A 31 -10.76 8.46 -14.11
C ALA A 31 -11.19 9.03 -12.76
N PHE A 32 -10.92 8.33 -11.65
CA PHE A 32 -11.19 8.83 -10.31
C PHE A 32 -10.42 10.12 -10.00
N LEU A 33 -9.12 10.14 -10.26
CA LEU A 33 -8.28 11.33 -10.00
C LEU A 33 -8.71 12.53 -10.84
N THR A 34 -9.12 12.30 -12.08
CA THR A 34 -9.66 13.35 -12.96
C THR A 34 -10.95 13.91 -12.39
N TYR A 35 -11.88 13.04 -11.95
CA TYR A 35 -13.12 13.48 -11.30
C TYR A 35 -12.86 14.29 -10.04
N LEU A 36 -11.97 13.82 -9.14
CA LEU A 36 -11.64 14.54 -7.90
C LEU A 36 -11.05 15.92 -8.19
N LYS A 37 -10.12 16.01 -9.15
CA LYS A 37 -9.51 17.27 -9.58
C LYS A 37 -10.53 18.25 -10.17
N MET A 38 -11.43 17.78 -11.05
CA MET A 38 -12.48 18.61 -11.64
C MET A 38 -13.45 19.18 -10.60
N ASN A 39 -13.62 18.49 -9.48
CA ASN A 39 -14.51 18.89 -8.39
C ASN A 39 -13.76 19.56 -7.21
N ASN A 40 -12.48 19.92 -7.38
CA ASN A 40 -11.64 20.52 -6.33
C ASN A 40 -11.59 19.71 -5.01
N ILE A 41 -11.67 18.38 -5.10
CA ILE A 41 -11.58 17.48 -3.95
C ILE A 41 -10.11 17.09 -3.76
N LYS A 42 -9.57 17.34 -2.57
CA LYS A 42 -8.23 16.87 -2.19
C LYS A 42 -8.22 15.35 -2.07
N ALA A 43 -7.20 14.73 -2.64
CA ALA A 43 -7.05 13.28 -2.64
C ALA A 43 -5.82 12.85 -1.84
N LEU A 44 -5.98 11.81 -1.04
CA LEU A 44 -4.90 11.05 -0.40
C LEU A 44 -4.96 9.63 -0.96
N LEU A 45 -3.88 9.18 -1.57
CA LEU A 45 -3.72 7.78 -1.94
C LEU A 45 -3.06 7.03 -0.79
N TYR A 46 -3.79 6.05 -0.26
CA TYR A 46 -3.38 5.24 0.88
C TYR A 46 -2.97 3.84 0.42
N PHE A 47 -1.75 3.41 0.77
CA PHE A 47 -1.34 2.01 0.65
C PHE A 47 -1.47 1.36 2.03
N PRO A 48 -2.32 0.33 2.18
CA PRO A 48 -2.50 -0.35 3.44
C PRO A 48 -1.24 -1.13 3.85
N PRO A 49 -1.05 -1.36 5.15
CA PRO A 49 -0.03 -2.28 5.63
C PRO A 49 -0.37 -3.71 5.20
N PHE A 50 0.66 -4.57 5.18
CA PHE A 50 0.50 -5.98 4.87
C PHE A 50 1.20 -6.88 5.90
N PRO A 51 0.71 -8.12 6.10
CA PRO A 51 1.41 -9.12 6.91
C PRO A 51 2.83 -9.39 6.40
N ASP A 52 3.71 -9.85 7.29
CA ASP A 52 5.13 -10.12 7.01
C ASP A 52 5.34 -11.11 5.88
N ILE A 53 4.45 -12.09 5.76
CA ILE A 53 4.51 -13.04 4.65
C ILE A 53 4.28 -12.37 3.30
N PHE A 54 3.41 -11.37 3.19
CA PHE A 54 3.16 -10.68 1.94
C PHE A 54 4.36 -9.80 1.57
N LYS A 55 4.86 -9.02 2.53
CA LYS A 55 6.03 -8.13 2.38
C LYS A 55 7.27 -8.91 1.90
N ARG A 56 7.48 -10.12 2.42
CA ARG A 56 8.62 -10.98 2.04
C ARG A 56 8.50 -11.61 0.65
N ASN A 57 7.29 -11.70 0.11
CA ASN A 57 7.02 -12.45 -1.12
C ASN A 57 6.58 -11.57 -2.31
N ILE A 58 6.39 -10.27 -2.11
CA ILE A 58 5.99 -9.37 -3.19
C ILE A 58 7.03 -9.35 -4.32
N ASP A 59 6.55 -9.41 -5.56
CA ASP A 59 7.41 -9.24 -6.74
C ASP A 59 7.92 -7.79 -6.84
N SER A 60 9.24 -7.61 -6.81
CA SER A 60 9.86 -6.28 -6.81
C SER A 60 9.67 -5.53 -8.13
N ILE A 61 9.55 -6.24 -9.26
CA ILE A 61 9.29 -5.64 -10.57
C ILE A 61 7.87 -5.07 -10.60
N MET A 62 6.89 -5.84 -10.16
CA MET A 62 5.50 -5.41 -10.01
C MET A 62 5.38 -4.23 -9.06
N GLN A 63 6.05 -4.27 -7.91
CA GLN A 63 6.05 -3.18 -6.95
C GLN A 63 6.62 -1.90 -7.57
N LYS A 64 7.80 -1.97 -8.18
CA LYS A 64 8.44 -0.83 -8.85
C LYS A 64 7.56 -0.26 -9.96
N ARG A 65 6.96 -1.12 -10.77
CA ARG A 65 6.06 -0.73 -11.86
C ARG A 65 4.83 0.02 -11.34
N THR A 66 4.24 -0.46 -10.25
CA THR A 66 3.10 0.19 -9.58
C THR A 66 3.50 1.57 -9.06
N HIS A 67 4.62 1.67 -8.33
CA HIS A 67 5.12 2.94 -7.80
C HIS A 67 5.43 3.95 -8.91
N ASN A 68 5.96 3.53 -10.05
CA ASN A 68 6.22 4.42 -11.18
C ASN A 68 4.93 5.08 -11.71
N VAL A 69 3.84 4.31 -11.85
CA VAL A 69 2.54 4.86 -12.27
C VAL A 69 1.99 5.81 -11.23
N ILE A 70 2.08 5.45 -9.95
CA ILE A 70 1.61 6.31 -8.87
C ILE A 70 2.40 7.62 -8.82
N ASN A 71 3.73 7.59 -8.98
CA ASN A 71 4.58 8.79 -9.03
C ASN A 71 4.28 9.67 -10.25
N GLU A 72 3.98 9.08 -11.41
CA GLU A 72 3.53 9.79 -12.61
C GLU A 72 2.22 10.52 -12.33
N PHE A 73 1.25 9.81 -11.75
CA PHE A 73 -0.07 10.35 -11.44
C PHE A 73 -0.02 11.40 -10.32
N GLN A 74 0.83 11.22 -9.31
CA GLN A 74 1.01 12.17 -8.23
C GLN A 74 1.43 13.53 -8.79
N LYS A 75 2.38 13.56 -9.73
CA LYS A 75 2.82 14.79 -10.40
C LYS A 75 1.72 15.42 -11.25
N LYS A 76 0.91 14.60 -11.94
CA LYS A 76 -0.16 15.08 -12.84
C LYS A 76 -1.39 15.63 -12.10
N TYR A 77 -1.76 14.98 -11.00
CA TYR A 77 -3.01 15.25 -10.27
C TYR A 77 -2.79 15.94 -8.92
N ASN A 78 -1.55 16.03 -8.44
CA ASN A 78 -1.16 16.70 -7.20
C ASN A 78 -1.92 16.19 -5.97
N PHE A 79 -1.85 14.88 -5.73
CA PHE A 79 -2.40 14.23 -4.54
C PHE A 79 -1.29 13.84 -3.55
N ASP A 80 -1.70 13.63 -2.30
CA ASP A 80 -0.80 13.19 -1.23
C ASP A 80 -0.76 11.65 -1.14
N ILE A 81 0.34 11.09 -0.63
CA ILE A 81 0.52 9.63 -0.52
C ILE A 81 0.89 9.27 0.92
N LEU A 82 0.12 8.35 1.50
CA LEU A 82 0.49 7.65 2.72
C LEU A 82 0.72 6.18 2.40
N ASP A 83 1.96 5.73 2.47
CA ASP A 83 2.32 4.33 2.26
C ASP A 83 2.69 3.65 3.58
N LEU A 84 1.80 2.77 4.05
CA LEU A 84 2.01 1.96 5.26
C LEU A 84 2.46 0.53 4.95
N THR A 85 2.75 0.19 3.68
CA THR A 85 3.08 -1.19 3.24
C THR A 85 4.16 -1.83 4.12
N TYR A 86 5.16 -1.06 4.53
CA TYR A 86 6.29 -1.52 5.35
C TYR A 86 6.36 -0.86 6.73
N ASP A 87 5.26 -0.29 7.22
CA ASP A 87 5.20 0.28 8.57
C ASP A 87 5.40 -0.83 9.62
N LYS A 88 6.32 -0.61 10.56
CA LYS A 88 6.72 -1.60 11.57
C LYS A 88 5.71 -1.74 12.72
N GLY A 89 4.77 -0.81 12.85
CA GLY A 89 3.70 -0.88 13.84
C GLY A 89 2.64 -1.93 13.53
N PHE A 90 2.66 -2.54 12.33
CA PHE A 90 1.70 -3.58 11.95
C PHE A 90 2.31 -4.98 12.04
N SER A 91 2.00 -5.69 13.14
CA SER A 91 2.28 -7.11 13.32
C SER A 91 1.21 -7.99 12.66
N ASP A 92 1.53 -9.27 12.42
CA ASP A 92 0.60 -10.23 11.80
C ASP A 92 -0.70 -10.43 12.61
N GLU A 93 -0.68 -10.17 13.93
CA GLU A 93 -1.84 -10.27 14.82
C GLU A 93 -2.92 -9.23 14.53
N LEU A 94 -2.57 -8.14 13.84
CA LEU A 94 -3.49 -7.05 13.46
C LEU A 94 -4.27 -7.34 12.17
N PHE A 95 -4.16 -8.55 11.62
CA PHE A 95 -4.81 -8.97 10.39
C PHE A 95 -5.78 -10.13 10.63
N CYS A 96 -6.93 -10.12 9.95
CA CYS A 96 -7.89 -11.22 9.98
C CYS A 96 -7.57 -12.29 8.92
N ASP A 97 -6.85 -11.90 7.86
CA ASP A 97 -6.37 -12.80 6.82
C ASP A 97 -5.04 -12.29 6.20
N TRP A 98 -4.69 -12.79 5.02
CA TRP A 98 -3.43 -12.50 4.34
C TRP A 98 -3.30 -11.07 3.77
N SER A 99 -4.34 -10.24 3.89
CA SER A 99 -4.37 -8.89 3.32
C SER A 99 -5.26 -7.88 4.05
N HIS A 100 -6.19 -8.32 4.89
CA HIS A 100 -7.17 -7.44 5.54
C HIS A 100 -6.89 -7.31 7.03
N LEU A 101 -6.95 -6.05 7.51
CA LEU A 101 -6.81 -5.73 8.93
C LEU A 101 -8.01 -6.28 9.72
N ASN A 102 -7.76 -6.69 10.97
CA ASN A 102 -8.82 -6.89 11.94
C ASN A 102 -9.25 -5.55 12.57
N ALA A 103 -10.15 -5.60 13.55
CA ALA A 103 -10.67 -4.38 14.17
C ALA A 103 -9.57 -3.52 14.84
N GLU A 104 -8.61 -4.16 15.52
CA GLU A 104 -7.51 -3.47 16.19
C GLU A 104 -6.54 -2.85 15.18
N GLY A 105 -6.19 -3.60 14.13
CA GLY A 105 -5.37 -3.10 13.03
C GLY A 105 -6.02 -1.93 12.29
N ALA A 106 -7.33 -1.99 12.08
CA ALA A 106 -8.09 -0.91 11.45
C ALA A 106 -8.11 0.37 12.28
N ASN A 107 -8.19 0.25 13.62
CA ASN A 107 -8.08 1.39 14.53
C ASN A 107 -6.70 2.06 14.40
N LEU A 108 -5.61 1.28 14.47
CA LEU A 108 -4.25 1.81 14.31
C LEU A 108 -4.02 2.46 12.94
N ALA A 109 -4.53 1.86 11.86
CA ALA A 109 -4.47 2.45 10.53
C ALA A 109 -5.21 3.79 10.47
N THR A 110 -6.38 3.88 11.10
CA THR A 110 -7.18 5.10 11.18
C THR A 110 -6.45 6.21 11.94
N GLU A 111 -5.83 5.89 13.09
CA GLU A 111 -5.01 6.84 13.85
C GLU A 111 -3.85 7.40 13.01
N LYS A 112 -3.13 6.53 12.30
CA LYS A 112 -2.02 6.93 11.41
C LYS A 112 -2.51 7.78 10.23
N ILE A 113 -3.64 7.43 9.62
CA ILE A 113 -4.25 8.22 8.53
C ILE A 113 -4.65 9.61 9.04
N ASN A 114 -5.34 9.69 10.19
CA ASN A 114 -5.76 10.96 10.77
C ASN A 114 -4.56 11.85 11.11
N CYS A 115 -3.55 11.33 11.81
CA CYS A 115 -2.34 12.10 12.12
C CYS A 115 -1.61 12.58 10.85
N TYR A 116 -1.54 11.74 9.80
CA TYR A 116 -0.96 12.15 8.53
C TYR A 116 -1.77 13.28 7.90
N MET A 117 -3.10 13.13 7.81
CA MET A 117 -4.00 14.15 7.26
C MET A 117 -3.94 15.46 8.05
N ASP A 118 -3.85 15.41 9.37
CA ASP A 118 -3.68 16.61 10.20
C ASP A 118 -2.37 17.33 9.91
N LYS A 119 -1.29 16.58 9.65
CA LYS A 119 0.01 17.16 9.27
C LYS A 119 -0.01 17.84 7.91
N ILE A 120 -0.68 17.26 6.91
CA ILE A 120 -0.63 17.76 5.53
C ILE A 120 -1.75 18.74 5.19
N TRP A 121 -2.91 18.62 5.84
CA TRP A 121 -4.11 19.40 5.56
C TRP A 121 -4.70 20.10 6.78
N GLY A 122 -4.34 19.68 7.99
CA GLY A 122 -4.70 20.35 9.24
C GLY A 122 -3.88 21.61 9.49
N LYS A 123 -4.18 22.30 10.60
CA LYS A 123 -3.50 23.53 11.04
C LYS A 123 -2.59 23.31 12.26
N SER A 124 -2.28 22.06 12.63
CA SER A 124 -1.60 21.72 13.87
C SER A 124 -0.59 20.58 13.72
N ASP A 125 0.51 20.67 14.44
CA ASP A 125 1.61 19.71 14.45
C ASP A 125 1.22 18.42 15.23
N CYS A 126 1.07 17.29 14.52
CA CYS A 126 0.89 15.98 15.17
C CYS A 126 2.21 15.58 15.87
N GLU A 127 2.24 15.65 17.21
CA GLU A 127 3.36 15.14 18.00
C GLU A 127 3.30 13.60 18.11
N LYS A 128 4.29 12.97 17.46
CA LYS A 128 4.90 11.65 17.71
C LYS A 128 3.98 10.52 18.22
N ILE A 129 3.47 9.73 17.29
CA ILE A 129 3.19 8.30 17.51
C ILE A 129 4.48 7.52 17.24
N ASP A 130 5.44 7.62 18.16
CA ASP A 130 6.56 6.69 18.24
C ASP A 130 6.84 6.51 19.73
N GLU A 131 6.98 5.25 20.17
CA GLU A 131 7.05 4.74 21.56
C GLU A 131 5.74 4.21 22.17
N ARG A 132 5.26 3.06 21.68
CA ARG A 132 4.76 1.96 22.53
C ARG A 132 5.15 0.62 21.93
#